data_AF-B3RCT4-F1
#
_entry.id   AF-B3RCT4-F1
#
_cell.length_a   1.000
_cell.length_b   1.000
_cell.length_c   1.000
_cell.angle_alpha   90.00
_cell.angle_beta   90.00
_cell.angle_gamma   90.00
#
_symmetry.space_group_name_H-M   'P 1'
#
loop_
_entity.id
_entity.type
_entity.pdbx_description
1 polymer ?
#
loop_
_entity_poly.entity_id
_entity_poly.type
_entity_poly.pdbx_seq_one_letter_code
_entity_poly.pdbx_strand_id
1 'polypeptide(L)'
;MSARMLEAAHASDWDAVAALQHGYLAEVEHLRQLDHDAPFSDAERMRRYQLLDRILTYDARIRDLAMPRLKRLGNLLTSSRRQIELSAAYGATA
;
A
#
# COMPACT_ATOMS: atom_id res chain seq x y z
N MET A 1 -5.75 13.60 2.03
CA MET A 1 -4.95 12.66 1.21
C MET A 1 -5.32 11.20 1.51
N SER A 2 -5.28 10.75 2.76
CA SER A 2 -5.61 9.36 3.12
C SER A 2 -7.04 8.89 2.77
N ALA A 3 -8.06 9.75 2.88
CA ALA A 3 -9.42 9.41 2.42
C ALA A 3 -9.49 9.14 0.90
N ARG A 4 -8.76 9.93 0.10
CA ARG A 4 -8.66 9.73 -1.36
C ARG A 4 -7.87 8.47 -1.74
N MET A 5 -6.88 8.10 -0.94
CA MET A 5 -6.17 6.81 -1.09
C MET A 5 -7.10 5.63 -0.84
N LEU A 6 -7.96 5.72 0.18
CA LEU A 6 -8.94 4.68 0.47
C LEU A 6 -9.98 4.55 -0.67
N GLU A 7 -10.48 5.67 -1.19
CA GLU A 7 -11.38 5.67 -2.36
C GLU A 7 -10.72 5.05 -3.60
N ALA A 8 -9.46 5.41 -3.90
CA ALA A 8 -8.70 4.81 -5.00
C ALA A 8 -8.47 3.30 -4.78
N ALA A 9 -8.17 2.87 -3.56
CA ALA A 9 -8.04 1.45 -3.22
C ALA A 9 -9.37 0.69 -3.39
N HIS A 10 -10.50 1.31 -3.04
CA HIS A 10 -11.83 0.76 -3.31
C HIS A 10 -12.11 0.64 -4.80
N ALA A 11 -11.74 1.64 -5.59
CA ALA A 11 -11.83 1.63 -7.05
C ALA A 11 -10.82 0.68 -7.72
N SER A 12 -9.87 0.12 -6.97
CA SER A 12 -8.76 -0.69 -7.49
C SER A 12 -7.80 0.09 -8.40
N ASP A 13 -7.77 1.41 -8.26
CA ASP A 13 -6.86 2.31 -8.97
C ASP A 13 -5.54 2.40 -8.20
N TRP A 14 -4.69 1.39 -8.39
CA TRP A 14 -3.44 1.25 -7.64
C TRP A 14 -2.38 2.30 -8.00
N ASP A 15 -2.43 2.80 -9.23
CA ASP A 15 -1.55 3.90 -9.68
C ASP A 15 -1.89 5.19 -8.93
N ALA A 16 -3.17 5.50 -8.78
CA ALA A 16 -3.62 6.62 -7.95
C ALA A 16 -3.28 6.43 -6.47
N VAL A 17 -3.39 5.20 -5.92
CA VAL A 17 -2.97 4.91 -4.54
C VAL A 17 -1.48 5.21 -4.35
N ALA A 18 -0.61 4.76 -5.27
CA ALA A 18 0.83 4.98 -5.19
C ALA A 18 1.21 6.47 -5.31
N ALA A 19 0.58 7.20 -6.25
CA ALA A 19 0.82 8.63 -6.43
C ALA A 19 0.41 9.45 -5.19
N LEU A 20 -0.75 9.14 -4.61
CA LEU A 20 -1.22 9.79 -3.39
C LEU A 20 -0.35 9.44 -2.18
N GLN A 21 0.17 8.21 -2.09
CA GLN A 21 1.11 7.80 -1.05
C GLN A 21 2.43 8.59 -1.10
N HIS A 22 2.97 8.83 -2.30
CA HIS A 22 4.19 9.63 -2.46
C HIS A 22 4.00 11.07 -1.97
N GLY A 23 2.92 11.75 -2.39
CA GLY A 23 2.64 13.11 -1.92
C GLY A 23 2.39 13.18 -0.42
N TYR A 24 1.79 12.14 0.13
CA TYR A 24 1.56 12.02 1.56
C TYR A 24 2.84 11.85 2.38
N LEU A 25 3.76 10.99 1.93
CA LEU A 25 5.07 10.83 2.59
C LEU A 25 5.89 12.12 2.53
N ALA A 26 5.83 12.87 1.42
CA ALA A 26 6.50 14.16 1.31
C ALA A 26 5.95 15.19 2.30
N GLU A 27 4.64 15.24 2.51
CA GLU A 27 4.01 16.14 3.47
C GLU A 27 4.38 15.78 4.92
N VAL A 28 4.41 14.48 5.24
CA VAL A 28 4.85 14.00 6.57
C VAL A 28 6.32 14.34 6.82
N GLU A 29 7.17 14.18 5.80
CA GLU A 29 8.59 14.51 5.91
C GLU A 29 8.81 16.01 6.06
N HIS A 30 8.06 16.85 5.33
CA HIS A 30 8.09 18.30 5.49
C HIS A 30 7.68 18.72 6.92
N LEU A 31 6.62 18.12 7.47
CA LEU A 31 6.22 18.34 8.87
C LEU A 31 7.31 17.91 9.86
N ARG A 32 8.04 16.81 9.60
CA ARG A 32 9.17 16.36 10.43
C ARG A 32 10.38 17.29 10.37
N GLN A 33 10.55 18.06 9.31
CA GLN A 33 11.67 19.00 9.17
C GLN A 33 11.40 20.32 9.89
N LEU A 34 10.15 20.79 9.85
CA LEU A 34 9.67 21.93 10.64
C LEU A 34 9.73 21.67 12.15
N ASP A 35 9.89 20.39 12.53
CA ASP A 35 9.95 19.96 13.91
C ASP A 35 11.30 20.18 14.62
N HIS A 36 12.35 20.56 13.90
CA HIS A 36 13.69 20.62 14.48
C HIS A 36 13.99 21.92 15.24
N ASP A 37 13.15 22.95 15.08
CA ASP A 37 13.46 24.31 15.56
C ASP A 37 12.94 24.63 16.98
N ALA A 38 12.04 23.81 17.56
CA ALA A 38 11.57 23.99 18.94
C ALA A 38 10.93 22.72 19.54
N PRO A 39 11.04 22.50 20.88
CA PRO A 39 10.34 21.40 21.54
C PRO A 39 8.81 21.60 21.50
N PHE A 40 8.08 20.54 21.09
CA PHE A 40 6.61 20.57 21.02
C PHE A 40 5.95 20.68 22.38
N SER A 41 4.87 21.46 22.40
CA SER A 41 3.85 21.39 23.43
C SER A 41 3.15 20.02 23.41
N ASP A 42 2.59 19.62 24.55
CA ASP A 42 1.84 18.36 24.66
C ASP A 42 0.65 18.28 23.71
N ALA A 43 0.03 19.43 23.39
CA ALA A 43 -1.07 19.51 22.43
C ALA A 43 -0.64 19.17 21.00
N GLU A 44 0.57 19.57 20.59
CA GLU A 44 1.13 19.26 19.27
C GLU A 44 1.54 17.79 19.20
N ARG A 45 2.15 17.25 20.26
CA ARG A 45 2.47 15.82 20.38
C ARG A 45 1.20 14.97 20.23
N MET A 46 0.11 15.35 20.88
CA MET A 46 -1.17 14.65 20.79
C MET A 46 -1.74 14.67 19.36
N ARG A 47 -1.74 15.83 18.70
CA ARG A 47 -2.21 15.94 17.30
C ARG A 47 -1.40 15.06 16.35
N ARG A 48 -0.09 14.95 16.56
CA ARG A 48 0.76 14.06 15.75
C ARG A 48 0.48 12.60 16.00
N TYR A 49 0.28 12.20 17.25
CA TYR A 49 -0.13 10.84 17.57
C TYR A 49 -1.44 10.47 16.87
N GLN A 50 -2.43 11.36 16.91
CA GLN A 50 -3.71 11.16 16.22
C GLN A 50 -3.54 11.08 14.69
N LEU A 51 -2.63 11.89 14.14
CA LEU A 51 -2.32 11.81 12.72
C LEU A 51 -1.68 10.45 12.40
N LEU A 52 -0.65 10.04 13.16
CA LEU A 52 0.08 8.77 12.99
C LEU A 52 -0.85 7.56 13.06
N ASP A 53 -1.73 7.51 14.06
CA ASP A 53 -2.72 6.45 14.23
C ASP A 53 -3.69 6.38 13.04
N ARG A 54 -4.12 7.55 12.55
CA ARG A 54 -4.96 7.65 11.36
C ARG A 54 -4.22 7.14 10.12
N ILE A 55 -2.92 7.43 9.97
CA ILE A 55 -2.09 6.89 8.88
C ILE A 55 -2.11 5.36 8.90
N LEU A 56 -1.72 4.79 10.04
CA LEU A 56 -1.56 3.35 10.22
C LEU A 56 -2.88 2.61 9.99
N THR A 57 -3.99 3.21 10.43
CA THR A 57 -5.34 2.69 10.19
C THR A 57 -5.67 2.63 8.71
N TYR A 58 -5.40 3.70 7.95
CA TYR A 58 -5.65 3.69 6.51
C TYR A 58 -4.73 2.70 5.78
N ASP A 59 -3.45 2.61 6.16
CA ASP A 59 -2.50 1.66 5.57
C ASP A 59 -2.92 0.20 5.81
N ALA A 60 -3.46 -0.11 6.99
CA ALA A 60 -4.02 -1.43 7.27
C ALA A 60 -5.19 -1.75 6.34
N ARG A 61 -6.15 -0.82 6.20
CA ARG A 61 -7.32 -0.98 5.31
C ARG A 61 -6.92 -1.14 3.84
N ILE A 62 -5.93 -0.37 3.37
CA ILE A 62 -5.42 -0.49 2.00
C ILE A 62 -4.80 -1.88 1.80
N ARG A 63 -4.01 -2.37 2.76
CA ARG A 63 -3.45 -3.73 2.71
C ARG A 63 -4.52 -4.82 2.70
N ASP A 64 -5.58 -4.67 3.49
CA ASP A 64 -6.70 -5.61 3.51
C ASP A 64 -7.40 -5.72 2.15
N LEU A 65 -7.44 -4.63 1.38
CA LEU A 65 -7.99 -4.62 0.02
C LEU A 65 -7.01 -5.20 -1.02
N ALA A 66 -5.71 -4.93 -0.88
CA ALA A 66 -4.69 -5.29 -1.86
C ALA A 66 -4.21 -6.75 -1.74
N MET A 67 -3.94 -7.21 -0.51
CA MET A 67 -3.31 -8.51 -0.26
C MET A 67 -4.09 -9.72 -0.81
N PRO A 68 -5.43 -9.79 -0.69
CA PRO A 68 -6.18 -10.92 -1.25
C PRO A 68 -6.07 -11.01 -2.78
N ARG A 69 -6.08 -9.85 -3.46
CA ARG A 69 -5.94 -9.77 -4.92
C ARG A 69 -4.56 -10.19 -5.38
N LEU A 70 -3.51 -9.73 -4.70
CA LEU A 70 -2.13 -10.15 -4.96
C LEU A 70 -1.94 -11.65 -4.74
N LYS A 71 -2.51 -12.21 -3.66
CA LYS A 71 -2.49 -13.66 -3.40
C LYS A 71 -3.15 -14.44 -4.54
N ARG A 72 -4.30 -13.98 -5.02
CA ARG A 72 -5.01 -14.61 -6.14
C ARG A 72 -4.18 -14.57 -7.42
N LEU A 73 -3.55 -13.43 -7.74
CA LEU A 73 -2.67 -13.29 -8.89
C LEU A 73 -1.49 -14.27 -8.82
N GLY A 74 -0.83 -14.35 -7.66
CA GLY A 74 0.27 -15.29 -7.43
C GLY A 74 -0.14 -16.74 -7.69
N ASN A 75 -1.31 -17.15 -7.17
CA ASN A 75 -1.84 -18.49 -7.42
C ASN A 75 -2.08 -18.77 -8.91
N LEU A 76 -2.64 -17.81 -9.65
CA LEU A 76 -2.88 -17.94 -11.08
C LEU A 76 -1.55 -18.11 -11.84
N LEU A 77 -0.55 -17.27 -11.57
CA LEU A 77 0.76 -17.36 -12.20
C LEU A 77 1.44 -18.72 -11.92
N THR A 78 1.38 -19.21 -10.68
CA THR A 78 1.91 -20.54 -10.34
C THR A 78 1.15 -21.67 -11.03
N SER A 79 -0.16 -21.53 -11.23
CA SER A 79 -0.95 -22.53 -11.96
C SER A 79 -0.61 -22.56 -13.46
N SER A 80 -0.48 -21.39 -14.10
CA SER A 80 -0.10 -21.28 -15.51
C SER A 80 1.31 -21.81 -15.77
N ARG A 81 2.26 -21.51 -14.88
CA ARG A 81 3.63 -22.04 -14.99
C ARG A 81 3.66 -23.57 -14.94
N ARG A 82 2.89 -24.18 -14.02
CA ARG A 82 2.76 -25.65 -13.93
C ARG A 82 2.14 -26.26 -15.18
N GLN A 83 1.15 -25.60 -15.80
CA GLN A 83 0.56 -26.06 -17.06
C GLN A 83 1.57 -26.03 -18.21
N ILE A 84 2.39 -24.98 -18.30
CA ILE A 84 3.46 -24.88 -19.31
C ILE A 84 4.49 -26.01 -19.11
N GLU A 85 4.96 -26.22 -17.87
CA GLU A 85 5.92 -27.29 -17.54
C GLU A 85 5.37 -28.69 -17.88
N LEU A 86 4.09 -28.96 -17.58
CA LEU A 86 3.43 -30.21 -17.95
C LEU A 86 3.33 -30.37 -19.48
N SER A 87 2.91 -29.33 -20.20
CA SER A 87 2.80 -29.39 -21.66
C SER A 87 4.15 -29.62 -22.34
N ALA A 88 5.23 -29.02 -21.81
CA ALA A 88 6.59 -29.24 -22.28
C ALA A 88 7.07 -30.67 -22.01
N ALA A 89 6.79 -31.22 -20.82
CA ALA A 89 7.17 -32.58 -20.47
C ALA A 89 6.46 -33.64 -21.34
N TYR A 90 5.15 -33.50 -21.56
CA TYR A 90 4.38 -34.43 -22.39
C TYR A 90 4.61 -34.23 -23.90
N GLY A 91 4.90 -33.00 -24.34
CA GLY A 91 5.24 -32.70 -25.73
C GLY A 91 6.65 -33.11 -26.13
N ALA A 92 7.59 -33.19 -25.19
CA ALA A 92 8.95 -33.71 -25.44
C ALA A 92 9.02 -35.25 -25.46
N THR A 93 7.96 -35.94 -25.04
CA THR A 93 7.86 -37.42 -25.04
C THR A 93 7.09 -37.98 -26.25
N ALA A 94 6.70 -37.13 -27.19
CA ALA A 94 6.06 -37.51 -28.47
C ALA A 94 7.04 -37.28 -29.63
#